data_AF-A0A8X6UIX5-F1
#
_entry.id   AF-A0A8X6UIX5-F1
#
_cell.length_a   1.000
_cell.length_b   1.000
_cell.length_c   1.000
_cell.angle_alpha   90.00
_cell.angle_beta   90.00
_cell.angle_gamma   90.00
#
_symmetry.space_group_name_H-M   'P 1'
#
loop_
_entity.id
_entity.type
_entity.pdbx_description
1 polymer ?
#
loop_
_entity_poly.entity_id
_entity_poly.type
_entity_poly.pdbx_seq_one_letter_code
_entity_poly.pdbx_strand_id
1 'polypeptide(L)'
;MYSRFCNRSPKYLKCADSHLYRDCKKTLKTPAKCALCGGPHPINFSGCSKNPINAKPVKAPTVNVWEERKKQQQTKMALQTLRTAQQITIQHNTTTNPALVDTVSQFQSQLTNLK
;
A
#
# COMPACT_ATOMS: atom_id res chain seq x y z
N MET A 1 -14.04 -2.92 -20.89
CA MET A 1 -13.92 -2.05 -19.71
C MET A 1 -12.46 -1.87 -19.35
N TYR A 2 -12.01 -0.64 -19.09
CA TYR A 2 -10.66 -0.32 -18.64
C TYR A 2 -10.74 0.20 -17.20
N SER A 3 -9.92 -0.32 -16.30
CA SER A 3 -9.81 0.22 -14.93
C SER A 3 -9.21 1.63 -15.01
N ARG A 4 -9.80 2.61 -14.32
CA ARG A 4 -9.33 4.01 -14.33
C ARG A 4 -7.87 4.17 -13.86
N PHE A 5 -7.36 3.20 -13.12
CA PHE A 5 -5.99 3.19 -12.57
C PHE A 5 -5.02 2.29 -13.35
N CYS A 6 -5.45 1.74 -14.48
CA CYS A 6 -4.50 1.12 -15.38
C CYS A 6 -3.73 2.27 -16.05
N ASN A 7 -2.41 2.12 -16.19
CA ASN A 7 -1.56 3.04 -16.97
C ASN A 7 -1.02 2.36 -18.24
N ARG A 8 -1.59 1.20 -18.61
CA ARG A 8 -1.13 0.39 -19.74
C ARG A 8 -1.87 0.81 -20.99
N SER A 9 -1.15 0.99 -22.09
CA SER A 9 -1.76 1.28 -23.38
C SER A 9 -2.78 0.21 -23.75
N PRO A 10 -3.99 0.60 -24.20
CA PRO A 10 -4.99 -0.37 -24.63
C PRO A 10 -4.46 -1.14 -25.84
N LYS A 11 -4.58 -2.46 -25.80
CA LYS A 11 -4.27 -3.34 -26.92
C LYS A 11 -5.53 -4.00 -27.42
N TYR A 12 -5.69 -4.06 -28.73
CA TYR A 12 -6.82 -4.76 -29.32
C TYR A 12 -6.63 -6.28 -29.24
N LEU A 13 -7.65 -6.98 -28.76
CA LEU A 13 -7.56 -8.39 -28.42
C LEU A 13 -7.22 -9.30 -29.62
N LYS A 14 -7.63 -8.93 -30.85
CA LYS A 14 -7.44 -9.80 -32.02
C LYS A 14 -6.04 -9.69 -32.64
N CYS A 15 -5.43 -8.50 -32.66
CA CYS A 15 -4.14 -8.27 -33.31
C CYS A 15 -3.02 -7.87 -32.34
N ALA A 16 -3.32 -7.64 -31.07
CA ALA A 16 -2.38 -7.14 -30.06
C ALA A 16 -1.78 -5.75 -30.35
N ASP A 17 -2.33 -5.00 -31.31
CA ASP A 17 -1.88 -3.64 -31.64
C ASP A 17 -2.58 -2.59 -30.79
N SER A 18 -1.94 -1.41 -30.72
CA SER A 18 -2.42 -0.24 -29.98
C SER A 18 -3.37 0.58 -30.85
N HIS A 19 -4.60 0.10 -31.06
CA HIS A 19 -5.65 0.85 -31.75
C HIS A 19 -7.04 0.54 -31.20
N LEU A 20 -8.03 1.38 -31.53
CA LEU A 20 -9.44 1.12 -31.21
C LEU A 20 -10.02 0.07 -32.17
N TYR A 21 -11.05 -0.64 -31.73
CA TYR A 21 -11.74 -1.68 -32.52
C TYR A 21 -12.07 -1.23 -33.96
N ARG A 22 -12.45 0.04 -34.14
CA ARG A 22 -12.86 0.63 -35.41
C ARG A 22 -11.72 0.78 -36.42
N ASP A 23 -10.50 0.97 -35.93
CA ASP A 23 -9.31 1.19 -36.75
C ASP A 23 -8.58 -0.12 -37.08
N CYS A 24 -9.15 -1.25 -36.65
CA CYS A 24 -8.55 -2.55 -36.86
C CYS A 24 -8.63 -2.98 -38.33
N LYS A 25 -7.49 -2.97 -39.02
CA LYS A 25 -7.34 -3.47 -40.40
C LYS A 25 -7.22 -5.01 -40.48
N LYS A 26 -7.39 -5.70 -39.37
CA LYS A 26 -7.19 -7.15 -39.30
C LYS A 26 -8.33 -7.88 -40.03
N THR A 27 -7.98 -8.62 -41.08
CA THR A 27 -8.93 -9.47 -41.81
C THR A 27 -9.22 -10.77 -41.03
N LEU A 28 -10.41 -11.37 -41.22
CA LEU A 28 -10.80 -12.60 -40.53
C LEU A 28 -9.84 -13.78 -40.77
N LYS A 29 -9.10 -13.78 -41.88
CA LYS A 29 -8.17 -14.86 -42.26
C LYS A 29 -6.85 -14.85 -41.48
N THR A 30 -6.53 -13.78 -40.77
CA THR A 30 -5.25 -13.68 -40.05
C THR A 30 -5.37 -14.27 -38.64
N PRO A 31 -4.43 -15.15 -38.22
CA PRO A 31 -4.47 -15.79 -36.91
C PRO A 31 -4.44 -14.76 -35.79
N ALA A 32 -5.04 -15.08 -34.64
CA ALA A 32 -4.96 -14.24 -33.44
C ALA A 32 -3.50 -14.02 -33.03
N LYS A 33 -3.16 -12.81 -32.59
CA LYS A 33 -1.84 -12.50 -32.04
C LYS A 33 -1.96 -12.34 -30.54
N CYS A 34 -1.13 -13.05 -29.79
CA CYS A 34 -1.17 -13.00 -28.34
C CYS A 34 -0.62 -11.67 -27.84
N ALA A 35 -1.41 -10.92 -27.06
CA ALA A 35 -0.94 -9.68 -26.47
C ALA A 35 0.10 -9.85 -25.35
N LEU A 36 0.32 -11.08 -24.87
CA LEU A 36 1.31 -11.42 -23.83
C LEU A 36 2.66 -11.85 -24.42
N CYS A 37 2.67 -12.78 -25.39
CA CYS A 37 3.91 -13.33 -25.96
C CYS A 37 4.14 -12.99 -27.44
N GLY A 38 3.16 -12.42 -28.14
CA GLY A 38 3.24 -12.12 -29.58
C GLY A 38 3.02 -13.31 -30.52
N GLY A 39 2.81 -14.53 -30.00
CA GLY A 39 2.62 -15.75 -30.79
C GLY A 39 1.26 -15.86 -31.51
N PRO A 40 1.11 -16.82 -32.46
CA PRO A 40 -0.07 -16.99 -33.31
C PRO A 40 -1.22 -17.72 -32.59
N HIS A 41 -1.63 -17.20 -31.45
CA HIS A 41 -2.74 -17.73 -30.65
C HIS A 41 -3.44 -16.58 -29.88
N PRO A 42 -4.69 -16.76 -29.43
CA PRO A 42 -5.36 -15.77 -28.57
C PRO A 42 -4.67 -15.63 -27.21
N ILE A 43 -5.01 -14.56 -26.47
CA ILE A 43 -4.45 -14.32 -25.12
C ILE A 43 -4.83 -15.43 -24.12
N ASN A 44 -5.99 -16.06 -24.30
CA ASN A 44 -6.51 -17.10 -23.41
C ASN A 44 -6.00 -18.50 -23.76
N PHE A 45 -4.98 -18.62 -24.61
CA PHE A 45 -4.39 -19.90 -24.96
C PHE A 45 -3.65 -20.49 -23.76
N SER A 46 -4.08 -21.68 -23.31
CA SER A 46 -3.51 -22.39 -22.15
C SER A 46 -2.06 -22.80 -22.37
N GLY A 47 -1.59 -22.98 -23.61
CA GLY A 47 -0.19 -23.28 -23.91
C GLY A 47 0.76 -22.08 -23.93
N CYS A 48 0.28 -20.85 -23.65
CA CYS A 48 1.13 -19.66 -23.73
C CYS A 48 2.08 -19.58 -22.52
N SER A 49 3.39 -19.55 -22.76
CA SER A 49 4.42 -19.46 -21.71
C SER A 49 4.35 -18.19 -20.85
N LYS A 50 3.71 -17.13 -21.35
CA LYS A 50 3.51 -15.85 -20.66
C LYS A 50 2.10 -15.70 -20.07
N ASN A 51 1.26 -16.73 -20.16
CA ASN A 51 -0.06 -16.72 -19.52
C ASN A 51 0.12 -16.74 -18.00
N PRO A 52 -0.50 -15.81 -17.24
CA PRO A 52 -0.47 -15.81 -15.78
C PRO A 52 -0.89 -17.14 -15.15
N ILE A 53 -1.80 -17.89 -15.79
CA ILE A 53 -2.20 -19.24 -15.32
C ILE A 53 -1.01 -20.21 -15.31
N ASN A 54 -0.06 -20.04 -16.23
CA ASN A 54 1.14 -20.87 -16.33
C ASN A 54 2.32 -20.30 -15.55
N ALA A 55 2.16 -19.13 -14.94
CA ALA A 55 3.20 -18.58 -14.08
C ALA A 55 3.35 -19.48 -12.85
N LYS A 56 4.55 -20.04 -12.67
CA LYS A 56 4.85 -20.78 -11.44
C LYS A 56 4.62 -19.81 -10.27
N PRO A 57 3.91 -20.21 -9.20
CA PRO A 57 3.84 -19.39 -8.01
C PRO A 57 5.27 -19.12 -7.57
N VAL A 58 5.64 -17.84 -7.46
CA VAL A 58 6.85 -17.47 -6.74
C VAL A 58 6.69 -18.12 -5.38
N LYS A 59 7.60 -19.02 -5.01
CA LYS A 59 7.56 -19.70 -3.71
C LYS A 59 7.38 -18.62 -2.66
N ALA A 60 6.20 -18.59 -2.02
CA ALA A 60 5.98 -17.65 -0.94
C ALA A 60 7.09 -17.90 0.08
N PRO A 61 7.75 -16.84 0.60
CA PRO A 61 8.71 -17.04 1.67
C PRO A 61 8.00 -17.83 2.78
N THR A 62 8.69 -18.83 3.34
CA THR A 62 8.18 -19.75 4.39
C THR A 62 7.95 -19.05 5.73
N VAL A 63 7.72 -17.74 5.71
CA VAL A 63 7.53 -16.91 6.89
C VAL A 63 6.14 -17.13 7.45
N ASN A 64 6.07 -17.30 8.77
CA ASN A 64 4.81 -17.35 9.47
C ASN A 64 4.16 -15.96 9.42
N VAL A 65 3.24 -15.78 8.48
CA VAL A 65 2.51 -14.52 8.23
C VAL A 65 1.82 -13.99 9.50
N TRP A 66 1.44 -14.86 10.44
CA TRP A 66 0.81 -14.47 11.70
C TRP A 66 1.78 -13.84 12.69
N GLU A 67 2.98 -14.39 12.82
CA GLU A 67 4.02 -13.84 13.70
C GLU A 67 4.53 -12.50 13.19
N GLU A 68 4.74 -12.39 11.88
CA GLU A 68 5.17 -11.14 11.24
C GLU A 68 4.13 -10.01 11.46
N ARG A 69 2.84 -10.33 11.33
CA ARG A 69 1.75 -9.38 11.55
C ARG A 69 1.69 -8.91 13.01
N LYS A 70 1.88 -9.81 13.97
CA LYS A 70 1.94 -9.46 15.40
C LYS A 70 3.10 -8.50 15.69
N LYS A 71 4.29 -8.79 15.16
CA LYS A 71 5.46 -7.90 15.29
C LYS A 71 5.16 -6.52 14.71
N GLN A 72 4.63 -6.45 13.48
CA GLN A 72 4.28 -5.18 12.86
C GLN A 72 3.24 -4.38 13.65
N GLN A 73 2.24 -5.05 14.26
CA GLN A 73 1.24 -4.40 15.08
C GLN A 73 1.84 -3.85 16.38
N GLN A 74 2.73 -4.61 17.03
CA GLN A 74 3.48 -4.15 18.20
C GLN A 74 4.37 -2.94 17.87
N THR A 75 5.09 -2.96 16.75
CA THR A 75 5.92 -1.82 16.33
C THR A 75 5.09 -0.56 16.08
N LYS A 76 3.91 -0.71 15.45
CA LYS A 76 2.98 0.41 15.24
C LYS A 76 2.46 0.98 16.55
N MET A 77 2.08 0.14 17.51
CA MET A 77 1.63 0.57 18.84
C MET A 77 2.76 1.27 19.60
N ALA A 78 3.97 0.72 19.59
CA ALA A 78 5.14 1.34 20.24
C ALA A 78 5.44 2.74 19.68
N LEU A 79 5.39 2.90 18.35
CA LEU A 79 5.58 4.20 17.71
C LEU A 79 4.48 5.20 18.07
N GLN A 80 3.24 4.72 18.22
CA GLN A 80 2.12 5.54 18.65
C GLN A 80 2.26 5.98 20.11
N THR A 81 2.68 5.08 21.00
CA THR A 81 2.96 5.40 22.42
C THR A 81 4.08 6.41 22.57
N LEU A 82 5.13 6.32 21.75
CA LEU A 82 6.21 7.31 21.76
C LEU A 82 5.72 8.68 21.28
N ARG A 83 4.86 8.73 20.26
CA ARG A 83 4.26 9.98 19.79
C ARG A 83 3.31 10.61 20.81
N THR A 84 2.48 9.81 21.49
CA THR A 84 1.59 10.33 22.54
C THR A 84 2.37 10.77 23.77
N ALA A 85 3.43 10.06 24.17
CA ALA A 85 4.31 10.49 25.25
C ALA A 85 4.95 11.86 24.94
N GLN A 86 5.46 12.05 23.71
CA GLN A 86 5.99 13.35 23.26
C GLN A 86 4.92 14.45 23.28
N GLN A 87 3.67 14.15 22.90
CA GLN A 87 2.57 15.12 22.98
C GLN A 87 2.19 15.47 24.42
N ILE A 88 2.19 14.51 25.36
CA ILE A 88 1.97 14.76 26.79
C ILE A 88 3.08 15.65 27.37
N THR A 89 4.33 15.48 26.91
CA THR A 89 5.43 16.37 27.28
C THR A 89 5.22 17.81 26.81
N ILE A 90 4.58 18.00 25.66
CA ILE A 90 4.29 19.35 25.13
C ILE A 90 3.07 19.96 25.84
N GLN A 91 2.06 19.17 26.19
CA GLN A 91 0.82 19.64 26.83
C GLN A 91 1.00 20.13 28.27
N HIS A 92 1.93 19.57 29.06
CA HIS A 92 2.20 20.10 30.41
C HIS A 92 2.88 21.47 30.42
N ASN A 93 3.43 21.91 29.29
CA ASN A 93 3.93 23.28 29.11
C ASN A 93 2.87 24.24 28.54
N THR A 94 1.65 23.76 28.22
CA THR A 94 0.57 24.58 27.66
C THR A 94 -0.74 24.55 28.45
N THR A 95 -0.78 24.02 29.69
CA THR A 95 -1.87 24.35 30.61
C THR A 95 -1.66 25.78 31.13
N THR A 96 -1.94 26.74 30.25
CA THR A 96 -2.20 28.14 30.60
C THR A 96 -3.61 28.21 31.17
N ASN A 97 -3.82 27.53 32.30
CA ASN A 97 -4.91 27.88 33.21
C ASN A 97 -4.24 28.60 34.38
N PRO A 98 -4.27 29.95 34.42
CA PRO A 98 -3.50 30.73 35.39
C PRO A 98 -3.80 30.32 36.85
N ALA A 99 -4.99 29.78 37.13
CA ALA A 99 -5.36 29.28 38.45
C ALA A 99 -4.58 28.03 38.92
N LEU A 100 -4.10 27.17 38.01
CA LEU A 100 -3.42 25.91 38.34
C LEU A 100 -1.89 26.07 38.47
N VAL A 101 -1.30 26.99 37.70
CA VAL A 101 0.14 27.32 37.83
C VAL A 101 0.45 28.00 39.15
N ASP A 102 -0.48 28.82 39.66
CA ASP A 102 -0.36 29.41 40.99
C ASP A 102 -0.39 28.34 42.08
N THR A 103 -1.24 27.31 41.98
CA THR A 103 -1.31 26.26 42.99
C THR A 103 -0.05 25.39 43.03
N VAL A 104 0.52 25.08 41.86
CA VAL A 104 1.77 24.29 41.76
C VAL A 104 2.96 25.09 42.27
N SER A 105 3.08 26.35 41.90
CA SER A 105 4.14 27.25 42.41
C SER A 105 4.06 27.42 43.94
N GLN A 106 2.84 27.55 44.46
CA GLN A 106 2.60 27.71 45.90
C GLN A 106 2.95 26.43 46.67
N PHE A 107 2.64 25.25 46.14
CA PHE A 107 3.08 23.98 46.74
C PHE A 107 4.61 23.80 46.71
N GLN A 108 5.28 24.17 45.60
CA GLN A 108 6.74 24.12 45.49
C GLN A 108 7.44 25.05 46.50
N SER A 109 6.86 26.24 46.76
CA SER A 109 7.38 27.20 47.75
C SER A 109 7.24 26.72 49.21
N GLN A 110 6.21 25.91 49.51
CA GLN A 110 6.04 25.34 50.85
C GLN A 110 7.05 24.22 51.14
N LEU A 111 7.42 23.43 50.13
CA LEU A 111 8.43 22.37 50.26
C LEU A 111 9.86 22.90 50.44
N THR A 112 10.15 24.11 49.94
CA THR A 112 11.48 24.72 50.04
C THR A 112 11.73 25.43 51.37
N ASN A 113 10.68 25.70 52.16
CA ASN A 113 10.76 26.30 53.50
C ASN A 113 10.76 25.26 54.64
N LEU A 114 10.84 23.96 54.32
CA LEU A 114 10.90 22.87 55.30
C LEU A 114 12.35 22.34 55.52
N LYS A 115 13.33 23.26 55.51
CA LYS A 115 14.71 23.05 55.94
C LYS A 115 15.11 24.16 56.89
#